data_AF-A0A1B2YN97-F1
#
_entry.id   AF-A0A1B2YN97-F1
#
_cell.length_a   1.000
_cell.length_b   1.000
_cell.length_c   1.000
_cell.angle_alpha   90.00
_cell.angle_beta   90.00
_cell.angle_gamma   90.00
#
_symmetry.space_group_name_H-M   'P 1'
#
loop_
_entity.id
_entity.type
_entity.pdbx_description
1 polymer ?
#
loop_
_entity_poly.entity_id
_entity_poly.type
_entity_poly.pdbx_seq_one_letter_code
_entity_poly.pdbx_strand_id
1 'polypeptide(L)'
;MKTLLYVLCFCFVSVSIAQETILEPVDVENTSKKDPVYEYLLQHYKPISDKEPIPSDGVVDCGFTQTFENGLSYEKRNCADAYLASGEVLTVTNPDRTSIVKWVESLNSIFTEHKGHNGWNFDQSEYRPLSNVPGAFFEIYRYKNTTSVLVMSGC
;
A
#
# COMPACT_ATOMS: atom_id res chain seq x y z
N MET A 1 17.31 -32.36 56.52
CA MET A 1 16.36 -31.46 55.84
C MET A 1 16.98 -31.01 54.52
N LYS A 2 16.48 -31.51 53.39
CA LYS A 2 16.93 -31.11 52.04
C LYS A 2 15.83 -30.26 51.42
N THR A 3 16.09 -28.97 51.26
CA THR A 3 15.19 -28.03 50.59
C THR A 3 15.40 -28.17 49.08
N LEU A 4 14.46 -28.79 48.38
CA LEU A 4 14.45 -28.83 46.91
C LEU A 4 13.86 -27.51 46.40
N LEU A 5 14.68 -26.69 45.77
CA LEU A 5 14.25 -25.50 45.03
C LEU A 5 13.83 -25.95 43.62
N TYR A 6 12.53 -25.95 43.33
CA TYR A 6 12.02 -26.11 41.97
C TYR A 6 12.07 -24.75 41.26
N VAL A 7 13.02 -24.59 40.36
CA VAL A 7 13.07 -23.46 39.42
C VAL A 7 12.16 -23.80 38.25
N LEU A 8 10.96 -23.23 38.20
CA LEU A 8 10.10 -23.26 37.02
C LEU A 8 10.68 -22.29 35.97
N CYS A 9 11.33 -22.85 34.96
CA CYS A 9 11.77 -22.11 33.78
C CYS A 9 10.56 -21.97 32.83
N PHE A 10 9.84 -20.85 32.92
CA PHE A 10 8.83 -20.47 31.92
C PHE A 10 9.55 -20.01 30.65
N CYS A 11 9.78 -20.92 29.72
CA CYS A 11 10.12 -20.57 28.34
C CYS A 11 8.89 -19.94 27.68
N PHE A 12 8.76 -18.62 27.77
CA PHE A 12 7.88 -17.86 26.88
C PHE A 12 8.45 -17.95 25.47
N VAL A 13 8.03 -18.95 24.71
CA VAL A 13 8.18 -18.94 23.26
C VAL A 13 7.21 -17.87 22.76
N SER A 14 7.70 -16.66 22.57
CA SER A 14 6.98 -15.60 21.88
C SER A 14 6.81 -16.03 20.42
N VAL A 15 5.74 -16.77 20.14
CA VAL A 15 5.24 -16.95 18.79
C VAL A 15 4.76 -15.58 18.36
N SER A 16 5.60 -14.81 17.66
CA SER A 16 5.18 -13.62 16.94
C SER A 16 4.21 -14.09 15.86
N ILE A 17 2.93 -14.19 16.20
CA ILE A 17 1.87 -14.32 15.21
C ILE A 17 2.05 -13.10 14.31
N ALA A 18 2.37 -13.34 13.04
CA ALA A 18 2.46 -12.27 12.06
C ALA A 18 1.11 -11.55 12.05
N GLN A 19 1.07 -10.36 12.62
CA GLN A 19 -0.15 -9.56 12.69
C GLN A 19 -0.53 -9.20 11.26
N GLU A 20 -1.79 -9.46 10.92
CA GLU A 20 -2.35 -9.10 9.64
C GLU A 20 -2.44 -7.57 9.55
N THR A 21 -1.95 -6.98 8.46
CA THR A 21 -2.00 -5.55 8.23
C THR A 21 -3.34 -5.21 7.56
N ILE A 22 -4.12 -4.39 8.26
CA ILE A 22 -5.43 -3.91 7.81
C ILE A 22 -5.27 -2.44 7.39
N LEU A 23 -5.66 -2.12 6.16
CA LEU A 23 -5.74 -0.74 5.70
C LEU A 23 -7.08 -0.12 6.08
N GLU A 24 -7.05 1.10 6.59
CA GLU A 24 -8.24 1.89 6.87
C GLU A 24 -8.72 2.57 5.57
N PRO A 25 -10.03 2.81 5.41
CA PRO A 25 -10.53 3.63 4.31
C PRO A 25 -9.92 5.04 4.34
N VAL A 26 -9.66 5.60 3.16
CA VAL A 26 -9.04 6.92 3.02
C VAL A 26 -10.00 8.04 3.42
N ASP A 27 -9.50 9.05 4.15
CA ASP A 27 -10.21 10.31 4.37
C ASP A 27 -10.09 11.21 3.13
N VAL A 28 -11.13 11.19 2.30
CA VAL A 28 -11.18 11.86 1.01
C VAL A 28 -11.05 13.38 1.12
N GLU A 29 -11.58 13.98 2.19
CA GLU A 29 -11.59 15.44 2.35
C GLU A 29 -10.20 16.00 2.65
N ASN A 30 -9.36 15.18 3.30
CA ASN A 30 -8.04 15.57 3.75
C ASN A 30 -6.90 14.98 2.89
N THR A 31 -7.20 14.18 1.86
CA THR A 31 -6.18 13.54 1.02
C THR A 31 -5.97 14.27 -0.31
N SER A 32 -4.72 14.60 -0.61
CA SER A 32 -4.31 15.26 -1.86
C SER A 32 -4.53 14.37 -3.09
N LYS A 33 -5.02 14.95 -4.20
CA LYS A 33 -5.15 14.25 -5.50
C LYS A 33 -3.82 13.98 -6.21
N LYS A 34 -2.73 14.65 -5.80
CA LYS A 34 -1.44 14.58 -6.51
C LYS A 34 -0.64 13.32 -6.19
N ASP A 35 -0.53 12.99 -4.91
CA ASP A 35 0.17 11.82 -4.38
C ASP A 35 -0.68 11.17 -3.28
N PRO A 36 -1.92 10.72 -3.61
CA PRO A 36 -2.91 10.31 -2.62
C PRO A 36 -2.47 9.10 -1.80
N VAL A 37 -1.68 8.18 -2.36
CA VAL A 37 -1.18 7.04 -1.58
C VAL A 37 -0.17 7.51 -0.54
N TYR A 38 0.77 8.38 -0.94
CA TYR A 38 1.77 8.92 -0.02
C TYR A 38 1.15 9.75 1.10
N GLU A 39 0.17 10.59 0.76
CA GLU A 39 -0.56 11.42 1.72
C GLU A 39 -1.35 10.55 2.71
N TYR A 40 -2.07 9.53 2.23
CA TYR A 40 -2.72 8.53 3.08
C TYR A 40 -1.72 7.90 4.07
N LEU A 41 -0.53 7.51 3.60
CA LEU A 41 0.47 6.91 4.49
C LEU A 41 0.95 7.87 5.57
N LEU A 42 1.19 9.14 5.23
CA LEU A 42 1.60 10.16 6.21
C LEU A 42 0.54 10.45 7.28
N GLN A 43 -0.74 10.27 6.95
CA GLN A 43 -1.85 10.50 7.88
C GLN A 43 -2.07 9.35 8.85
N HIS A 44 -1.79 8.11 8.42
CA HIS A 44 -2.13 6.91 9.20
C HIS A 44 -0.93 6.14 9.76
N TYR A 45 0.28 6.35 9.22
CA TYR A 45 1.44 5.54 9.56
C TYR A 45 2.71 6.38 9.72
N LYS A 46 3.52 6.03 10.71
CA LYS A 46 4.82 6.66 10.92
C LYS A 46 5.85 6.16 9.90
N PRO A 47 6.58 7.04 9.19
CA PRO A 47 7.73 6.63 8.39
C PRO A 47 8.87 6.12 9.28
N ILE A 48 9.48 5.00 8.88
CA ILE A 48 10.58 4.35 9.59
C ILE A 48 11.89 4.33 8.79
N SER A 49 11.85 4.80 7.54
CA SER A 49 13.04 5.09 6.74
C SER A 49 12.99 6.53 6.24
N ASP A 50 14.16 7.04 5.88
CA ASP A 50 14.25 8.21 5.02
C ASP A 50 13.74 7.87 3.61
N LYS A 51 13.53 8.90 2.79
CA LYS A 51 13.24 8.72 1.37
C LYS A 51 14.51 8.29 0.65
N GLU A 52 14.46 7.14 -0.03
CA GLU A 52 15.56 6.66 -0.86
C GLU A 52 15.24 6.96 -2.33
N PRO A 53 16.07 7.75 -3.03
CA PRO A 53 15.81 8.11 -4.42
C PRO A 53 15.91 6.87 -5.32
N ILE A 54 15.01 6.79 -6.30
CA ILE A 54 15.10 5.78 -7.37
C ILE A 54 16.08 6.31 -8.42
N PRO A 55 17.22 5.63 -8.65
CA PRO A 55 18.18 6.06 -9.66
C PRO A 55 17.53 6.06 -11.05
N SER A 56 17.80 7.10 -11.83
CA SER A 56 17.55 7.09 -13.27
C SER A 56 18.82 6.70 -14.02
N ASP A 57 18.69 6.30 -15.28
CA ASP A 57 19.81 6.20 -16.22
C ASP A 57 20.30 7.59 -16.72
N GLY A 58 19.86 8.69 -16.10
CA GLY A 58 20.10 10.08 -16.49
C GLY A 58 20.19 11.09 -15.32
N VAL A 59 19.78 12.35 -15.59
CA VAL A 59 20.06 13.55 -14.74
C VAL A 59 18.94 13.89 -13.74
N VAL A 60 17.82 13.17 -13.74
CA VAL A 60 16.63 13.50 -12.93
C VAL A 60 16.25 12.34 -12.01
N ASP A 61 15.87 12.64 -10.76
CA ASP A 61 15.37 11.63 -9.80
C ASP A 61 14.09 10.96 -10.33
N CYS A 62 14.10 9.62 -10.46
CA CYS A 62 12.95 8.86 -11.00
C CYS A 62 11.83 8.60 -9.98
N GLY A 63 11.90 9.28 -8.84
CA GLY A 63 10.98 9.14 -7.72
C GLY A 63 11.72 8.65 -6.48
N PHE A 64 11.00 8.01 -5.56
CA PHE A 64 11.59 7.57 -4.30
C PHE A 64 10.85 6.36 -3.73
N THR A 65 11.53 5.62 -2.88
CA THR A 65 10.93 4.63 -1.99
C THR A 65 10.96 5.13 -0.55
N GLN A 66 10.00 4.68 0.25
CA GLN A 66 9.99 4.93 1.69
C GLN A 66 9.24 3.81 2.42
N THR A 67 9.74 3.42 3.59
CA THR A 67 9.13 2.41 4.44
C THR A 67 8.41 3.06 5.62
N PHE A 68 7.25 2.52 5.94
CA PHE A 68 6.41 2.92 7.06
C PHE A 68 6.27 1.73 8.04
N GLU A 69 5.79 2.03 9.24
CA GLU A 69 5.45 0.97 10.20
C GLU A 69 4.41 -0.03 9.64
N ASN A 70 4.20 -1.13 10.36
CA ASN A 70 3.25 -2.19 9.97
C ASN A 70 3.53 -2.86 8.62
N GLY A 71 4.80 -2.86 8.19
CA GLY A 71 5.24 -3.59 7.00
C GLY A 71 4.75 -2.99 5.68
N LEU A 72 4.59 -1.67 5.66
CA LEU A 72 4.15 -0.89 4.51
C LEU A 72 5.36 -0.27 3.80
N SER A 73 5.42 -0.45 2.48
CA SER A 73 6.45 0.16 1.63
C SER A 73 5.79 0.91 0.49
N TYR A 74 6.24 2.14 0.29
CA TYR A 74 5.76 3.06 -0.73
C TYR A 74 6.83 3.27 -1.79
N GLU A 75 6.38 3.42 -3.03
CA GLU A 75 7.20 3.81 -4.15
C GLU A 75 6.47 4.83 -5.03
N LYS A 76 7.08 6.01 -5.23
CA LYS A 76 6.68 6.96 -6.29
C LYS A 76 7.55 6.73 -7.51
N ARG A 77 6.97 6.56 -8.69
CA ARG A 77 7.69 6.53 -9.97
C ARG A 77 7.28 7.69 -10.86
N ASN A 78 8.28 8.47 -11.30
CA ASN A 78 8.07 9.64 -12.17
C ASN A 78 8.58 9.42 -13.60
N CYS A 79 9.37 8.37 -13.85
CA CYS A 79 9.94 8.10 -15.17
C CYS A 79 9.19 6.98 -15.90
N ALA A 80 9.05 7.13 -17.22
CA ALA A 80 8.34 6.19 -18.10
C ALA A 80 9.24 5.09 -18.68
N ASP A 81 10.53 5.09 -18.35
CA ASP A 81 11.58 4.16 -18.79
C ASP A 81 11.72 2.92 -17.89
N ALA A 82 11.28 3.02 -16.64
CA ALA A 82 11.10 1.87 -15.77
C ALA A 82 10.02 0.96 -16.38
N TYR A 83 10.23 -0.35 -16.27
CA TYR A 83 9.41 -1.45 -16.80
C TYR A 83 7.90 -1.40 -16.41
N LEU A 84 7.49 -0.40 -15.63
CA LEU A 84 6.15 -0.12 -15.12
C LEU A 84 5.86 1.38 -15.32
N ALA A 85 4.66 1.72 -15.80
CA ALA A 85 4.24 3.10 -16.01
C ALA A 85 4.37 3.98 -14.74
N SER A 86 4.45 5.30 -14.93
CA SER A 86 4.49 6.27 -13.83
C SER A 86 3.27 6.12 -12.90
N GLY A 87 3.48 6.29 -11.61
CA GLY A 87 2.42 6.03 -10.62
C GLY A 87 2.93 5.92 -9.19
N GLU A 88 2.04 5.47 -8.32
CA GLU A 88 2.33 5.16 -6.91
C GLU A 88 2.16 3.66 -6.67
N VAL A 89 3.06 3.04 -5.93
CA VAL A 89 2.93 1.64 -5.52
C VAL A 89 2.92 1.56 -4.00
N LEU A 90 1.89 0.92 -3.45
CA LEU A 90 1.85 0.51 -2.05
C LEU A 90 2.05 -1.00 -1.95
N THR A 91 3.10 -1.43 -1.26
CA THR A 91 3.30 -2.83 -0.90
C THR A 91 3.00 -3.05 0.58
N VAL A 92 2.11 -4.00 0.86
CA VAL A 92 1.63 -4.34 2.20
C VAL A 92 2.08 -5.75 2.55
N THR A 93 2.77 -5.91 3.68
CA THR A 93 3.16 -7.22 4.23
C THR A 93 2.01 -7.82 5.04
N ASN A 94 1.77 -9.12 4.88
CA ASN A 94 0.68 -9.89 5.50
C ASN A 94 -0.69 -9.17 5.46
N PRO A 95 -1.18 -8.76 4.28
CA PRO A 95 -2.37 -7.93 4.18
C PRO A 95 -3.66 -8.71 4.41
N ASP A 96 -4.63 -8.06 5.09
CA ASP A 96 -6.03 -8.47 4.99
C ASP A 96 -6.56 -8.12 3.60
N ARG A 97 -6.92 -9.14 2.83
CA ARG A 97 -7.36 -8.98 1.44
C ARG A 97 -8.60 -8.12 1.30
N THR A 98 -9.53 -8.22 2.25
CA THR A 98 -10.76 -7.42 2.23
C THR A 98 -10.48 -5.94 2.47
N SER A 99 -9.54 -5.61 3.36
CA SER A 99 -9.11 -4.24 3.62
C SER A 99 -8.46 -3.61 2.39
N ILE A 100 -7.64 -4.35 1.64
CA ILE A 100 -7.03 -3.85 0.39
C ILE A 100 -8.11 -3.44 -0.62
N VAL A 101 -9.13 -4.28 -0.83
CA VAL A 101 -10.23 -4.00 -1.77
C VAL A 101 -10.99 -2.74 -1.36
N LYS A 102 -11.37 -2.62 -0.08
CA LYS A 102 -12.07 -1.45 0.44
C LYS A 102 -11.22 -0.19 0.39
N TRP A 103 -9.93 -0.31 0.68
CA TRP A 103 -8.98 0.79 0.58
C TRP A 103 -8.88 1.30 -0.85
N VAL A 104 -8.75 0.41 -1.85
CA VAL A 104 -8.77 0.80 -3.28
C VAL A 104 -10.05 1.53 -3.67
N GLU A 105 -11.22 1.02 -3.25
CA GLU A 105 -12.50 1.68 -3.52
C GLU A 105 -12.57 3.08 -2.89
N SER A 106 -12.08 3.23 -1.65
CA SER A 106 -12.03 4.53 -0.97
C SER A 106 -11.03 5.49 -1.62
N LEU A 107 -9.85 5.01 -2.02
CA LEU A 107 -8.83 5.80 -2.69
C LEU A 107 -9.34 6.28 -4.06
N ASN A 108 -10.07 5.44 -4.79
CA ASN A 108 -10.70 5.84 -6.06
C ASN A 108 -11.64 7.05 -5.92
N SER A 109 -12.31 7.20 -4.78
CA SER A 109 -13.24 8.31 -4.55
C SER A 109 -12.57 9.68 -4.46
N ILE A 110 -11.23 9.74 -4.30
CA ILE A 110 -10.45 10.99 -4.43
C ILE A 110 -10.41 11.47 -5.89
N PHE A 111 -10.40 10.55 -6.84
CA PHE A 111 -10.23 10.85 -8.26
C PHE A 111 -11.55 11.12 -8.98
N THR A 112 -12.68 10.62 -8.47
CA THR A 112 -14.00 10.81 -9.10
C THR A 112 -15.09 11.05 -8.06
N GLU A 113 -15.93 12.06 -8.31
CA GLU A 113 -17.14 12.32 -7.52
C GLU A 113 -18.29 11.37 -7.89
N HIS A 114 -18.17 10.66 -9.02
CA HIS A 114 -19.21 9.79 -9.52
C HIS A 114 -19.02 8.34 -9.05
N LYS A 115 -19.83 7.94 -8.07
CA LYS A 115 -19.89 6.55 -7.59
C LYS A 115 -20.31 5.61 -8.72
N GLY A 116 -19.65 4.45 -8.82
CA GLY A 116 -19.97 3.40 -9.80
C GLY A 116 -19.30 3.56 -11.17
N HIS A 117 -18.37 4.51 -11.34
CA HIS A 117 -17.65 4.70 -12.60
C HIS A 117 -16.53 3.68 -12.82
N ASN A 118 -15.97 3.14 -11.73
CA ASN A 118 -15.01 2.05 -11.78
C ASN A 118 -15.67 0.74 -11.34
N GLY A 119 -15.10 -0.38 -11.77
CA GLY A 119 -15.52 -1.71 -11.36
C GLY A 119 -14.37 -2.70 -11.33
N TRP A 120 -14.58 -3.77 -10.56
CA TRP A 120 -13.65 -4.88 -10.42
C TRP A 120 -13.73 -5.83 -11.60
N ASN A 121 -12.58 -6.39 -11.98
CA ASN A 121 -12.54 -7.61 -12.79
C ASN A 121 -12.90 -8.85 -11.92
N PHE A 122 -13.03 -10.01 -12.56
CA PHE A 122 -13.57 -11.23 -11.93
C PHE A 122 -12.77 -11.68 -10.69
N ASP A 123 -11.45 -11.57 -10.71
CA ASP A 123 -10.57 -12.01 -9.63
C ASP A 123 -10.12 -10.87 -8.70
N GLN A 124 -10.72 -9.67 -8.85
CA GLN A 124 -10.41 -8.46 -8.10
C GLN A 124 -8.91 -8.10 -8.15
N SER A 125 -8.23 -8.36 -9.27
CA SER A 125 -6.86 -7.93 -9.52
C SER A 125 -6.79 -6.56 -10.20
N GLU A 126 -7.88 -6.09 -10.82
CA GLU A 126 -7.96 -4.78 -11.46
C GLU A 126 -9.22 -4.03 -11.02
N TYR A 127 -9.07 -2.74 -10.71
CA TYR A 127 -10.18 -1.81 -10.52
C TYR A 127 -10.00 -0.63 -11.47
N ARG A 128 -10.93 -0.48 -12.42
CA ARG A 128 -10.74 0.44 -13.54
C ARG A 128 -12.05 1.07 -14.01
N PRO A 129 -12.01 2.18 -14.75
CA PRO A 129 -13.21 2.77 -15.36
C PRO A 129 -13.99 1.75 -16.22
N LEU A 130 -15.30 1.69 -16.03
CA LEU A 130 -16.22 0.84 -16.80
C LEU A 130 -16.59 1.43 -18.17
N SER A 131 -16.28 2.70 -18.38
CA SER A 131 -16.49 3.43 -19.62
C SER A 131 -15.26 4.30 -19.92
N ASN A 132 -15.22 4.95 -21.08
CA ASN A 132 -14.12 5.83 -21.51
C ASN A 132 -14.06 7.18 -20.74
N VAL A 133 -14.47 7.19 -19.48
CA VAL A 133 -14.41 8.36 -18.62
C VAL A 133 -13.05 8.37 -17.91
N PRO A 134 -12.36 9.53 -17.86
CA PRO A 134 -11.14 9.69 -17.08
C PRO A 134 -11.33 9.23 -15.64
N GLY A 135 -10.33 8.52 -15.12
CA GLY A 135 -10.37 7.98 -13.77
C GLY A 135 -9.03 7.38 -13.38
N ALA A 136 -8.92 6.99 -12.11
CA ALA A 136 -7.77 6.23 -11.65
C ALA A 136 -7.92 4.76 -12.03
N PHE A 137 -6.79 4.13 -12.27
CA PHE A 137 -6.68 2.71 -12.56
C PHE A 137 -5.80 2.05 -11.50
N PHE A 138 -6.22 0.88 -11.04
CA PHE A 138 -5.57 0.16 -9.94
C PHE A 138 -5.30 -1.29 -10.36
N GLU A 139 -4.08 -1.76 -10.12
CA GLU A 139 -3.70 -3.17 -10.27
C GLU A 139 -3.21 -3.73 -8.93
N ILE A 140 -3.66 -4.94 -8.61
CA ILE A 140 -3.34 -5.64 -7.37
C ILE A 140 -2.55 -6.91 -7.68
N TYR A 141 -1.30 -6.91 -7.25
CA TYR A 141 -0.39 -8.05 -7.35
C TYR A 141 -0.34 -8.77 -6.00
N ARG A 142 -0.86 -10.00 -5.95
CA ARG A 142 -0.93 -10.81 -4.71
C ARG A 142 0.16 -11.87 -4.71
N TYR A 143 1.02 -11.82 -3.70
CA TYR A 143 2.05 -12.82 -3.42
C TYR A 143 1.72 -13.54 -2.11
N LYS A 144 2.58 -14.50 -1.70
CA LYS A 144 2.36 -15.33 -0.52
C LYS A 144 2.17 -14.49 0.76
N ASN A 145 3.05 -13.51 0.97
CA ASN A 145 3.09 -12.69 2.20
C ASN A 145 2.96 -11.20 1.92
N THR A 146 2.75 -10.79 0.67
CA THR A 146 2.69 -9.38 0.30
C THR A 146 1.59 -9.15 -0.73
N THR A 147 1.00 -7.97 -0.71
CA THR A 147 0.17 -7.46 -1.80
C THR A 147 0.70 -6.11 -2.21
N SER A 148 0.91 -5.90 -3.51
CA SER A 148 1.26 -4.60 -4.06
C SER A 148 0.08 -4.04 -4.83
N VAL A 149 -0.23 -2.77 -4.61
CA VAL A 149 -1.24 -2.02 -5.36
C VAL A 149 -0.54 -0.94 -6.16
N LEU A 150 -0.59 -1.04 -7.48
CA LEU A 150 -0.18 0.01 -8.40
C LEU A 150 -1.36 0.96 -8.63
N VAL A 151 -1.14 2.25 -8.42
CA VAL A 151 -2.10 3.33 -8.64
C VAL A 151 -1.59 4.19 -9.78
N MET A 152 -2.35 4.21 -10.87
CA MET A 152 -2.08 5.04 -12.03
C MET A 152 -3.21 6.04 -12.18
N SER A 153 -2.87 7.32 -12.10
CA SER A 153 -3.80 8.44 -12.26
C SER A 153 -3.29 9.37 -13.36
N GLY A 154 -4.06 9.52 -14.43
CA GLY A 154 -3.74 10.33 -15.62
C GLY A 154 -4.20 9.60 -16.88
N CYS A 155 -4.97 10.17 -17.80
CA CYS A 155 -5.28 11.58 -18.08
C CYS A 155 -6.77 11.90 -18.03
#